data_AF-A0A517N5K6-F1
#
_entry.id   AF-A0A517N5K6-F1
#
_cell.length_a   1.000
_cell.length_b   1.000
_cell.length_c   1.000
_cell.angle_alpha   90.00
_cell.angle_beta   90.00
_cell.angle_gamma   90.00
#
_symmetry.space_group_name_H-M   'P 1'
#
loop_
_entity.id
_entity.type
_entity.pdbx_description
1 polymer ?
#
loop_
_entity_poly.entity_id
_entity_poly.type
_entity_poly.pdbx_seq_one_letter_code
_entity_poly.pdbx_strand_id
1 'polypeptide(L)'
;MRLILLCLSFCLWISGPSKSIADQPDRIRPSETHPFYWQSKGQDVLLLGGSKDDSLFQIPDLEAHLDEMKSVGANYIRNTMSDRHDFGFELYPFAKLENGKYDLDQWNDEYWARFEEMLKLTQQRDIIVQIEVWDRFDYSQDKWPPHPYNPKNNINYTEKESGLASAYPKHPGQNLQPFFFTTPQQRDNAVVFQHQRRFVEKLLSHSLPYGHVLYCVDNETNGEEAWSSFWQSFIQAAADKADRSVCITEMWDDWDLAGPQHSRTLDHPDRYTFVDVSQNNHQKGQKHWDNFQALRTRLLNQPRPINTVKTYGADNNKFGHTTQDGISRFWRHVVGGAASARFHRPGSGLGLSDPAKAAIQAARKLESVVRLWDVTPANSLLRNRDADEAYLAIAPGKAYVVYFPQGGDVDITLEGPQPTQPNSKWRVRWINIDTGHWGPTADVQATKQLNLVAPGKGNWCAIATPKS
;
A
#
# COMPACT_ATOMS: atom_id res chain seq x y z
N MET A 1 36.03 -36.46 51.98
CA MET A 1 34.77 -36.21 51.24
C MET A 1 34.46 -34.72 51.34
N ARG A 2 34.88 -33.91 50.36
CA ARG A 2 34.60 -32.47 50.29
C ARG A 2 33.61 -32.24 49.15
N LEU A 3 32.42 -31.74 49.48
CA LEU A 3 31.39 -31.36 48.51
C LEU A 3 31.83 -30.09 47.78
N ILE A 4 31.90 -30.16 46.45
CA ILE A 4 32.08 -28.99 45.57
C ILE A 4 30.67 -28.51 45.20
N LEU A 5 30.30 -27.30 45.63
CA LEU A 5 29.09 -26.61 45.17
C LEU A 5 29.41 -25.95 43.81
N LEU A 6 28.81 -26.45 42.73
CA LEU A 6 28.76 -25.75 41.45
C LEU A 6 27.74 -24.61 41.53
N CYS A 7 28.20 -23.36 41.45
CA CYS A 7 27.33 -22.21 41.20
C CYS A 7 27.04 -22.11 39.69
N LEU A 8 25.83 -22.53 39.28
CA LEU A 8 25.26 -22.22 37.98
C LEU A 8 24.87 -20.73 37.95
N SER A 9 25.61 -19.93 37.18
CA SER A 9 25.25 -18.53 36.91
C SER A 9 24.18 -18.51 35.82
N PHE A 10 22.92 -18.31 36.22
CA PHE A 10 21.81 -18.02 35.30
C PHE A 10 21.96 -16.56 34.82
N CYS A 11 22.43 -16.37 33.58
CA CYS A 11 22.30 -15.08 32.91
C CYS A 11 20.83 -14.87 32.53
N LEU A 12 20.08 -14.21 33.39
CA LEU A 12 18.77 -13.63 33.06
C LEU A 12 19.00 -12.52 32.03
N TRP A 13 18.67 -12.80 30.77
CA TRP A 13 18.47 -11.76 29.76
C TRP A 13 17.19 -11.01 30.15
N ILE A 14 17.35 -9.87 30.81
CA ILE A 14 16.26 -8.92 31.02
C ILE A 14 16.03 -8.26 29.66
N SER A 15 15.12 -8.81 28.87
CA SER A 15 14.47 -8.06 27.80
C SER A 15 13.71 -6.90 28.45
N GLY A 16 14.23 -5.69 28.31
CA GLY A 16 13.46 -4.49 28.63
C GLY A 16 12.14 -4.48 27.84
N PRO A 17 11.08 -3.84 28.35
CA PRO A 17 9.84 -3.72 27.60
C PRO A 17 10.14 -3.03 26.26
N SER A 18 9.71 -3.65 25.14
CA SER A 18 9.83 -3.00 23.84
C SER A 18 9.07 -1.68 23.89
N LYS A 19 9.68 -0.61 23.36
CA LYS A 19 8.99 0.66 23.23
C LYS A 19 7.76 0.47 22.35
N SER A 20 6.62 0.89 22.86
CA SER A 20 5.37 0.82 22.13
C SER A 20 5.45 1.70 20.88
N ILE A 21 4.57 1.47 19.89
CA ILE A 21 4.40 2.38 18.74
C ILE A 21 4.23 3.85 19.18
N ALA A 22 3.72 4.08 20.40
CA ALA A 22 3.55 5.41 20.99
C ALA A 22 4.89 6.14 21.24
N ASP A 23 5.98 5.40 21.49
CA ASP A 23 7.26 5.93 21.98
C ASP A 23 8.24 6.34 20.86
N GLN A 24 7.84 6.23 19.59
CA GLN A 24 8.65 6.58 18.41
C GLN A 24 7.86 7.52 17.46
N PRO A 25 7.60 8.77 17.86
CA PRO A 25 6.67 9.68 17.16
C PRO A 25 7.11 10.07 15.75
N ASP A 26 8.39 9.89 15.43
CA ASP A 26 8.95 10.16 14.09
C ASP A 26 8.63 9.06 13.07
N ARG A 27 8.24 7.85 13.53
CA ARG A 27 7.93 6.73 12.63
C ARG A 27 6.51 6.82 12.07
N ILE A 28 6.32 6.26 10.88
CA ILE A 28 4.99 6.02 10.29
C ILE A 28 4.22 5.02 11.16
N ARG A 29 2.98 5.37 11.49
CA ARG A 29 2.08 4.57 12.35
C ARG A 29 0.62 4.94 12.09
N PRO A 30 -0.37 4.11 12.47
CA PRO A 30 -1.76 4.54 12.51
C PRO A 30 -1.91 5.82 13.35
N SER A 31 -2.72 6.75 12.87
CA SER A 31 -3.01 7.97 13.61
C SER A 31 -3.80 7.66 14.88
N GLU A 32 -3.41 8.28 15.99
CA GLU A 32 -4.10 8.13 17.27
C GLU A 32 -5.46 8.85 17.29
N THR A 33 -5.60 9.94 16.53
CA THR A 33 -6.83 10.76 16.47
C THR A 33 -7.72 10.38 15.29
N HIS A 34 -7.13 9.88 14.20
CA HIS A 34 -7.82 9.50 12.97
C HIS A 34 -7.43 8.09 12.52
N PRO A 35 -7.85 7.03 13.24
CA PRO A 35 -7.28 5.68 13.12
C PRO A 35 -7.40 5.02 11.74
N PHE A 36 -8.27 5.51 10.85
CA PHE A 36 -8.30 5.09 9.44
C PHE A 36 -7.18 5.68 8.57
N TYR A 37 -6.35 6.57 9.12
CA TYR A 37 -5.28 7.25 8.42
C TYR A 37 -3.94 7.05 9.11
N TRP A 38 -2.87 7.42 8.43
CA TRP A 38 -1.51 7.36 8.94
C TRP A 38 -1.14 8.65 9.66
N GLN A 39 -0.16 8.55 10.56
CA GLN A 39 0.58 9.66 11.13
C GLN A 39 2.08 9.42 10.90
N SER A 40 2.81 10.46 10.53
CA SER A 40 4.27 10.44 10.40
C SER A 40 4.84 11.75 10.93
N LYS A 41 5.93 11.69 11.72
CA LYS A 41 6.53 12.87 12.37
C LYS A 41 5.50 13.70 13.15
N GLY A 42 4.63 13.00 13.87
CA GLY A 42 3.56 13.60 14.65
C GLY A 42 2.40 14.22 13.85
N GLN A 43 2.37 14.12 12.52
CA GLN A 43 1.31 14.72 11.68
C GLN A 43 0.51 13.66 10.94
N ASP A 44 -0.81 13.80 10.92
CA ASP A 44 -1.68 12.97 10.08
C ASP A 44 -1.34 13.16 8.61
N VAL A 45 -1.38 12.07 7.85
CA VAL A 45 -0.94 12.04 6.46
C VAL A 45 -1.77 11.10 5.61
N LEU A 46 -2.19 11.60 4.45
CA LEU A 46 -2.71 10.81 3.34
C LEU A 46 -1.56 10.42 2.41
N LEU A 47 -1.43 9.13 2.14
CA LEU A 47 -0.36 8.56 1.32
C LEU A 47 -0.78 8.46 -0.15
N LEU A 48 -0.23 9.31 -1.00
CA LEU A 48 -0.56 9.36 -2.44
C LEU A 48 0.67 9.12 -3.29
N GLY A 49 0.53 8.38 -4.39
CA GLY A 49 1.63 8.28 -5.34
C GLY A 49 1.37 7.45 -6.57
N GLY A 50 2.48 7.07 -7.20
CA GLY A 50 2.55 6.28 -8.40
C GLY A 50 4.02 6.11 -8.76
N SER A 51 4.42 4.94 -9.24
CA SER A 51 5.79 4.71 -9.69
C SER A 51 5.80 3.89 -10.96
N LYS A 52 6.88 4.04 -11.75
CA LYS A 52 7.00 3.43 -13.07
C LYS A 52 7.44 1.97 -13.06
N ASP A 53 7.89 1.48 -11.92
CA ASP A 53 8.34 0.09 -11.71
C ASP A 53 7.86 -0.46 -10.36
N ASP A 54 7.93 -1.78 -10.19
CA ASP A 54 7.59 -2.51 -8.95
C ASP A 54 8.82 -2.70 -8.07
N SER A 55 9.95 -3.07 -8.66
CA SER A 55 11.28 -3.16 -8.05
C SER A 55 11.99 -1.80 -8.06
N LEU A 56 11.29 -0.76 -7.60
CA LEU A 56 11.66 0.63 -7.84
C LEU A 56 13.10 0.97 -7.42
N PHE A 57 13.62 0.37 -6.35
CA PHE A 57 15.00 0.55 -5.92
C PHE A 57 16.07 0.21 -6.97
N GLN A 58 15.74 -0.59 -7.99
CA GLN A 58 16.70 -1.03 -9.01
C GLN A 58 16.80 -0.11 -10.22
N ILE A 59 15.86 0.84 -10.40
CA ILE A 59 15.83 1.67 -11.62
C ILE A 59 17.05 2.61 -11.69
N PRO A 60 17.61 2.84 -12.89
CA PRO A 60 18.82 3.65 -13.05
C PRO A 60 18.64 5.15 -12.75
N ASP A 61 17.43 5.67 -12.87
CA ASP A 61 17.07 7.09 -12.69
C ASP A 61 16.19 7.31 -11.44
N LEU A 62 16.44 6.54 -10.39
CA LEU A 62 15.65 6.54 -9.15
C LEU A 62 15.50 7.94 -8.55
N GLU A 63 16.59 8.69 -8.43
CA GLU A 63 16.56 10.02 -7.82
C GLU A 63 15.65 10.99 -8.57
N ALA A 64 15.82 11.07 -9.90
CA ALA A 64 14.99 11.92 -10.75
C ALA A 64 13.50 11.54 -10.67
N HIS A 65 13.20 10.25 -10.59
CA HIS A 65 11.83 9.78 -10.42
C HIS A 65 11.23 10.21 -9.07
N LEU A 66 11.99 10.11 -7.97
CA LEU A 66 11.54 10.55 -6.65
C LEU A 66 11.38 12.07 -6.56
N ASP A 67 12.23 12.84 -7.25
CA ASP A 67 12.08 14.30 -7.37
C ASP A 67 10.80 14.69 -8.12
N GLU A 68 10.52 14.01 -9.24
CA GLU A 68 9.28 14.22 -9.99
C GLU A 68 8.06 13.92 -9.12
N MET A 69 8.07 12.80 -8.39
CA MET A 69 7.02 12.46 -7.42
C MET A 69 6.81 13.57 -6.39
N LYS A 70 7.89 14.05 -5.77
CA LYS A 70 7.81 15.10 -4.75
C LYS A 70 7.24 16.39 -5.32
N SER A 71 7.61 16.76 -6.55
CA SER A 71 7.17 17.98 -7.22
C SER A 71 5.65 18.08 -7.42
N VAL A 72 4.97 16.93 -7.51
CA VAL A 72 3.50 16.85 -7.66
C VAL A 72 2.77 16.57 -6.34
N GLY A 73 3.51 16.50 -5.23
CA GLY A 73 2.97 16.22 -3.90
C GLY A 73 2.72 14.73 -3.62
N ALA A 74 3.28 13.82 -4.43
CA ALA A 74 3.30 12.41 -4.07
C ALA A 74 4.27 12.17 -2.90
N ASN A 75 3.93 11.23 -2.02
CA ASN A 75 4.67 10.91 -0.82
C ASN A 75 4.65 9.41 -0.48
N TYR A 76 4.33 8.56 -1.44
CA TYR A 76 4.15 7.13 -1.19
C TYR A 76 4.57 6.27 -2.38
N ILE A 77 5.49 5.34 -2.15
CA ILE A 77 5.93 4.35 -3.14
C ILE A 77 5.64 2.91 -2.70
N ARG A 78 5.53 2.05 -3.70
CA ARG A 78 5.57 0.60 -3.58
C ARG A 78 6.97 0.15 -3.98
N ASN A 79 7.57 -0.75 -3.22
CA ASN A 79 8.84 -1.38 -3.54
C ASN A 79 8.77 -2.88 -3.29
N THR A 80 8.55 -3.67 -4.34
CA THR A 80 8.69 -5.11 -4.26
C THR A 80 10.16 -5.46 -4.24
N MET A 81 10.59 -6.38 -3.38
CA MET A 81 11.96 -6.90 -3.38
C MET A 81 12.23 -7.88 -4.53
N SER A 82 11.45 -7.75 -5.61
CA SER A 82 11.56 -8.56 -6.83
C SER A 82 12.89 -8.29 -7.52
N ASP A 83 13.42 -9.35 -8.11
CA ASP A 83 14.66 -9.40 -8.86
C ASP A 83 14.43 -9.94 -10.29
N ARG A 84 13.19 -9.85 -10.79
CA ARG A 84 12.87 -10.22 -12.17
C ARG A 84 13.63 -9.36 -13.16
N HIS A 85 14.37 -10.02 -14.05
CA HIS A 85 15.00 -9.36 -15.20
C HIS A 85 13.93 -9.03 -16.26
N ASP A 86 13.18 -7.95 -16.06
CA ASP A 86 12.15 -7.46 -16.98
C ASP A 86 12.73 -6.46 -17.99
N PHE A 87 13.70 -5.63 -17.58
CA PHE A 87 14.23 -4.52 -18.37
C PHE A 87 15.76 -4.54 -18.53
N GLY A 88 16.46 -5.48 -17.88
CA GLY A 88 17.89 -5.74 -18.06
C GLY A 88 18.81 -4.93 -17.13
N PHE A 89 18.27 -4.09 -16.26
CA PHE A 89 19.03 -3.41 -15.21
C PHE A 89 18.96 -4.15 -13.86
N GLU A 90 18.03 -5.08 -13.72
CA GLU A 90 17.75 -5.79 -12.49
C GLU A 90 18.88 -6.76 -12.16
N LEU A 91 19.15 -6.87 -10.87
CA LEU A 91 20.16 -7.74 -10.30
C LEU A 91 19.48 -8.72 -9.35
N TYR A 92 20.07 -9.91 -9.24
CA TYR A 92 19.75 -10.84 -8.16
C TYR A 92 20.48 -10.44 -6.86
N PRO A 93 19.92 -10.77 -5.68
CA PRO A 93 20.49 -10.39 -4.38
C PRO A 93 21.74 -11.18 -3.98
N PHE A 94 22.08 -12.25 -4.70
CA PHE A 94 23.17 -13.17 -4.37
C PHE A 94 24.35 -13.05 -5.33
N ALA A 95 25.56 -13.30 -4.82
CA ALA A 95 26.78 -13.23 -5.61
C ALA A 95 26.79 -14.31 -6.70
N LYS A 96 27.11 -13.91 -7.93
CA LYS A 96 27.34 -14.83 -9.05
C LYS A 96 28.83 -15.17 -9.14
N LEU A 97 29.14 -16.46 -9.11
CA LEU A 97 30.50 -16.99 -9.18
C LEU A 97 31.00 -17.09 -10.63
N GLU A 98 32.30 -17.26 -10.80
CA GLU A 98 32.96 -17.44 -12.12
C GLU A 98 32.39 -18.65 -12.91
N ASN A 99 31.92 -19.67 -12.20
CA ASN A 99 31.30 -20.85 -12.82
C ASN A 99 29.85 -20.62 -13.33
N GLY A 100 29.34 -19.39 -13.20
CA GLY A 100 28.00 -18.98 -13.65
C GLY A 100 26.86 -19.28 -12.67
N LYS A 101 27.13 -20.00 -11.56
CA LYS A 101 26.17 -20.25 -10.48
C LYS A 101 26.21 -19.15 -9.42
N TYR A 102 25.18 -19.11 -8.58
CA TYR A 102 25.09 -18.24 -7.40
C TYR A 102 25.56 -18.97 -6.14
N ASP A 103 26.18 -18.22 -5.24
CA ASP A 103 26.32 -18.63 -3.85
C ASP A 103 25.27 -17.89 -3.02
N LEU A 104 24.26 -18.62 -2.54
CA LEU A 104 23.21 -18.05 -1.69
C LEU A 104 23.75 -17.59 -0.33
N ASP A 105 24.98 -17.98 0.03
CA ASP A 105 25.68 -17.53 1.23
C ASP A 105 26.47 -16.24 1.07
N GLN A 106 26.58 -15.72 -0.15
CA GLN A 106 27.23 -14.45 -0.46
C GLN A 106 26.28 -13.47 -1.14
N TRP A 107 26.36 -12.19 -0.75
CA TRP A 107 25.48 -11.15 -1.29
C TRP A 107 26.03 -10.54 -2.58
N ASN A 108 25.13 -10.07 -3.43
CA ASN A 108 25.45 -9.09 -4.44
C ASN A 108 25.41 -7.69 -3.79
N ASP A 109 26.58 -7.10 -3.54
CA ASP A 109 26.69 -5.81 -2.84
C ASP A 109 25.98 -4.68 -3.59
N GLU A 110 25.95 -4.72 -4.92
CA GLU A 110 25.30 -3.68 -5.72
C GLU A 110 23.78 -3.68 -5.54
N TYR A 111 23.14 -4.86 -5.49
CA TYR A 111 21.70 -4.99 -5.22
C TYR A 111 21.33 -4.31 -3.89
N TRP A 112 22.09 -4.61 -2.83
CA TRP A 112 21.82 -4.06 -1.51
C TRP A 112 22.22 -2.59 -1.37
N ALA A 113 23.25 -2.13 -2.10
CA ALA A 113 23.59 -0.71 -2.18
C ALA A 113 22.47 0.10 -2.84
N ARG A 114 21.85 -0.41 -3.92
CA ARG A 114 20.68 0.21 -4.56
C ARG A 114 19.47 0.27 -3.62
N PHE A 115 19.23 -0.79 -2.85
CA PHE A 115 18.15 -0.82 -1.87
C PHE A 115 18.36 0.22 -0.75
N GLU A 116 19.58 0.29 -0.19
CA GLU A 116 19.95 1.30 0.80
C GLU A 116 19.81 2.72 0.26
N GLU A 117 20.21 2.96 -0.99
CA GLU A 117 20.12 4.27 -1.63
C GLU A 117 18.65 4.72 -1.78
N MET A 118 17.75 3.80 -2.17
CA MET A 118 16.32 4.09 -2.20
C MET A 118 15.78 4.51 -0.84
N LEU A 119 16.16 3.83 0.24
CA LEU A 119 15.73 4.17 1.60
C LEU A 119 16.23 5.57 2.02
N LYS A 120 17.48 5.91 1.69
CA LYS A 120 18.04 7.25 1.94
C LYS A 120 17.30 8.34 1.15
N LEU A 121 17.17 8.16 -0.16
CA LEU A 121 16.58 9.17 -1.04
C LEU A 121 15.10 9.40 -0.70
N THR A 122 14.37 8.35 -0.31
CA THR A 122 12.97 8.47 0.14
C THR A 122 12.86 9.15 1.50
N GLN A 123 13.74 8.86 2.46
CA GLN A 123 13.79 9.53 3.76
C GLN A 123 14.01 11.05 3.61
N GLN A 124 14.94 11.44 2.72
CA GLN A 124 15.26 12.85 2.43
C GLN A 124 14.07 13.62 1.83
N ARG A 125 13.14 12.91 1.19
CA ARG A 125 11.98 13.50 0.49
C ARG A 125 10.66 13.30 1.24
N ASP A 126 10.68 12.74 2.44
CA ASP A 126 9.49 12.37 3.21
C ASP A 126 8.52 11.48 2.40
N ILE A 127 9.06 10.55 1.63
CA ILE A 127 8.29 9.58 0.84
C ILE A 127 8.22 8.29 1.64
N ILE A 128 7.01 7.85 2.02
CA ILE A 128 6.79 6.57 2.70
C ILE A 128 7.00 5.41 1.71
N VAL A 129 7.61 4.33 2.18
CA VAL A 129 7.89 3.12 1.38
C VAL A 129 7.07 1.96 1.92
N GLN A 130 6.21 1.36 1.09
CA GLN A 130 5.66 0.03 1.38
C GLN A 130 6.51 -1.02 0.66
N ILE A 131 7.23 -1.82 1.45
CA ILE A 131 8.03 -2.93 0.97
C ILE A 131 7.16 -4.17 0.89
N GLU A 132 7.17 -4.84 -0.27
CA GLU A 132 6.65 -6.20 -0.39
C GLU A 132 7.83 -7.17 -0.36
N VAL A 133 7.88 -8.03 0.66
CA VAL A 133 9.05 -8.88 0.94
C VAL A 133 9.20 -9.97 -0.12
N TRP A 134 8.09 -10.60 -0.50
CA TRP A 134 8.07 -11.67 -1.49
C TRP A 134 7.10 -11.37 -2.62
N ASP A 135 7.43 -11.87 -3.82
CA ASP A 135 6.51 -11.85 -4.95
C ASP A 135 6.50 -13.22 -5.64
N ARG A 136 5.37 -13.93 -5.51
CA ARG A 136 5.17 -15.27 -6.10
C ARG A 136 5.45 -15.35 -7.60
N PHE A 137 5.33 -14.23 -8.30
CA PHE A 137 5.55 -14.14 -9.74
C PHE A 137 7.05 -14.21 -10.11
N ASP A 138 7.97 -14.07 -9.16
CA ASP A 138 9.42 -14.26 -9.38
C ASP A 138 9.79 -15.75 -9.49
N TYR A 139 9.01 -16.62 -8.86
CA TYR A 139 9.40 -17.99 -8.57
C TYR A 139 8.70 -19.04 -9.42
N SER A 140 8.04 -18.68 -10.53
CA SER A 140 7.41 -19.67 -11.43
C SER A 140 7.61 -19.33 -12.90
N GLN A 141 7.14 -20.23 -13.78
CA GLN A 141 7.12 -20.05 -15.24
C GLN A 141 8.50 -19.71 -15.80
N ASP A 142 8.62 -18.67 -16.62
CA ASP A 142 9.86 -18.22 -17.26
C ASP A 142 10.83 -17.54 -16.28
N LYS A 143 10.34 -17.07 -15.13
CA LYS A 143 11.14 -16.39 -14.10
C LYS A 143 11.91 -17.35 -13.20
N TRP A 144 11.42 -18.59 -13.02
CA TRP A 144 12.08 -19.61 -12.19
C TRP A 144 13.36 -20.23 -12.77
N PRO A 145 13.44 -20.64 -14.05
CA PRO A 145 14.63 -21.26 -14.63
C PRO A 145 15.93 -20.49 -14.45
N PRO A 146 15.99 -19.14 -14.54
CA PRO A 146 17.21 -18.38 -14.28
C PRO A 146 17.44 -18.01 -12.80
N HIS A 147 16.44 -18.20 -11.93
CA HIS A 147 16.47 -17.69 -10.56
C HIS A 147 17.58 -18.34 -9.71
N PRO A 148 18.28 -17.58 -8.82
CA PRO A 148 19.28 -18.13 -7.89
C PRO A 148 18.79 -19.27 -7.01
N TYR A 149 17.57 -19.19 -6.45
CA TYR A 149 16.98 -20.26 -5.65
C TYR A 149 16.68 -21.54 -6.45
N ASN A 150 16.70 -21.50 -7.79
CA ASN A 150 16.60 -22.71 -8.58
C ASN A 150 17.83 -23.59 -8.31
N PRO A 151 17.68 -24.85 -7.90
CA PRO A 151 18.80 -25.74 -7.57
C PRO A 151 19.78 -25.99 -8.72
N LYS A 152 19.41 -25.66 -9.97
CA LYS A 152 20.35 -25.69 -11.10
C LYS A 152 21.37 -24.54 -11.06
N ASN A 153 20.99 -23.42 -10.46
CA ASN A 153 21.71 -22.16 -10.56
C ASN A 153 22.51 -21.81 -9.32
N ASN A 154 22.43 -22.56 -8.22
CA ASN A 154 23.26 -22.31 -7.04
C ASN A 154 24.16 -23.49 -6.68
N ILE A 155 25.08 -23.24 -5.76
CA ILE A 155 26.02 -24.24 -5.22
C ILE A 155 25.60 -24.80 -3.86
N ASN A 156 24.56 -24.22 -3.24
CA ASN A 156 24.21 -24.46 -1.83
C ASN A 156 23.35 -25.72 -1.65
N TYR A 157 22.60 -26.12 -2.68
CA TYR A 157 21.81 -27.36 -2.64
C TYR A 157 21.46 -27.89 -4.05
N THR A 158 21.07 -29.16 -4.10
CA THR A 158 20.54 -29.86 -5.28
C THR A 158 19.01 -29.95 -5.27
N GLU A 159 18.41 -30.41 -6.38
CA GLU A 159 16.96 -30.71 -6.45
C GLU A 159 16.55 -31.73 -5.37
N LYS A 160 17.42 -32.73 -5.11
CA LYS A 160 17.16 -33.79 -4.12
C LYS A 160 17.18 -33.24 -2.68
N GLU A 161 18.13 -32.38 -2.35
CA GLU A 161 18.28 -31.83 -0.99
C GLU A 161 17.21 -30.79 -0.69
N SER A 162 16.92 -29.90 -1.64
CA SER A 162 15.92 -28.85 -1.46
C SER A 162 14.49 -29.33 -1.66
N GLY A 163 14.28 -30.42 -2.39
CA GLY A 163 12.94 -30.82 -2.86
C GLY A 163 12.32 -29.86 -3.89
N LEU A 164 13.09 -28.88 -4.37
CA LEU A 164 12.65 -27.97 -5.42
C LEU A 164 12.96 -28.58 -6.79
N ALA A 165 11.98 -28.52 -7.70
CA ALA A 165 12.15 -28.93 -9.08
C ALA A 165 12.78 -27.79 -9.89
N SER A 166 13.45 -28.15 -10.99
CA SER A 166 14.03 -27.14 -11.87
C SER A 166 13.01 -26.34 -12.71
N ALA A 167 11.73 -26.73 -12.73
CA ALA A 167 10.69 -26.04 -13.49
C ALA A 167 9.32 -26.10 -12.78
N TYR A 168 8.60 -24.97 -12.81
CA TYR A 168 7.23 -24.83 -12.30
C TYR A 168 6.37 -24.05 -13.33
N PRO A 169 5.79 -24.73 -14.33
CA PRO A 169 5.19 -24.05 -15.49
C PRO A 169 3.80 -23.45 -15.25
N LYS A 170 3.14 -23.81 -14.14
CA LYS A 170 1.80 -23.35 -13.82
C LYS A 170 1.84 -21.90 -13.35
N HIS A 171 0.75 -21.17 -13.61
CA HIS A 171 0.62 -19.78 -13.17
C HIS A 171 0.81 -19.69 -11.65
N PRO A 172 1.58 -18.70 -11.13
CA PRO A 172 1.84 -18.53 -9.70
C PRO A 172 0.56 -18.60 -8.88
N GLY A 173 -0.53 -17.99 -9.41
CA GLY A 173 -1.93 -18.02 -8.95
C GLY A 173 -2.43 -19.33 -8.35
N GLN A 174 -1.96 -20.48 -8.85
CA GLN A 174 -2.39 -21.81 -8.41
C GLN A 174 -1.78 -22.25 -7.07
N ASN A 175 -0.82 -21.48 -6.53
CA ASN A 175 -0.16 -21.74 -5.24
C ASN A 175 0.49 -23.14 -5.15
N LEU A 176 1.24 -23.53 -6.19
CA LEU A 176 1.86 -24.86 -6.29
C LEU A 176 3.37 -24.87 -6.12
N GLN A 177 3.99 -23.71 -5.97
CA GLN A 177 5.44 -23.54 -5.84
C GLN A 177 5.88 -23.81 -4.40
N PRO A 178 6.61 -24.92 -4.09
CA PRO A 178 7.04 -25.27 -2.73
C PRO A 178 7.88 -24.22 -2.00
N PHE A 179 8.49 -23.26 -2.70
CA PHE A 179 9.20 -22.12 -2.10
C PHE A 179 8.35 -21.37 -1.04
N PHE A 180 7.03 -21.31 -1.23
CA PHE A 180 6.08 -20.64 -0.32
C PHE A 180 5.51 -21.56 0.79
N PHE A 181 6.12 -22.72 0.99
CA PHE A 181 5.69 -23.72 1.99
C PHE A 181 6.84 -24.20 2.86
N THR A 182 7.95 -23.46 2.90
CA THR A 182 9.21 -23.88 3.53
C THR A 182 9.25 -23.67 5.03
N THR A 183 8.35 -22.85 5.59
CA THR A 183 8.37 -22.49 7.02
C THR A 183 8.15 -23.73 7.92
N PRO A 184 8.58 -23.68 9.20
CA PRO A 184 8.43 -24.80 10.13
C PRO A 184 6.97 -25.22 10.37
N GLN A 185 6.02 -24.30 10.22
CA GLN A 185 4.58 -24.57 10.38
C GLN A 185 3.93 -25.14 9.11
N GLN A 186 4.71 -25.35 8.05
CA GLN A 186 4.25 -25.90 6.77
C GLN A 186 5.01 -27.19 6.45
N ARG A 187 5.97 -27.17 5.51
CA ARG A 187 6.76 -28.36 5.12
C ARG A 187 8.10 -28.46 5.83
N ASP A 188 8.46 -27.48 6.64
CA ASP A 188 9.71 -27.44 7.42
C ASP A 188 10.95 -27.74 6.56
N ASN A 189 11.06 -27.03 5.44
CA ASN A 189 12.15 -27.22 4.49
C ASN A 189 13.36 -26.39 4.92
N ALA A 190 14.08 -26.86 5.94
CA ALA A 190 15.23 -26.17 6.53
C ALA A 190 16.32 -25.80 5.50
N VAL A 191 16.50 -26.61 4.45
CA VAL A 191 17.53 -26.41 3.41
C VAL A 191 17.31 -25.10 2.65
N VAL A 192 16.08 -24.84 2.22
CA VAL A 192 15.74 -23.60 1.48
C VAL A 192 15.45 -22.47 2.46
N PHE A 193 14.76 -22.78 3.54
CA PHE A 193 14.27 -21.81 4.51
C PHE A 193 15.38 -20.99 5.17
N GLN A 194 16.55 -21.58 5.44
CA GLN A 194 17.69 -20.84 5.99
C GLN A 194 18.13 -19.67 5.08
N HIS A 195 18.08 -19.84 3.76
CA HIS A 195 18.48 -18.81 2.81
C HIS A 195 17.40 -17.73 2.68
N GLN A 196 16.11 -18.12 2.70
CA GLN A 196 15.00 -17.16 2.76
C GLN A 196 15.06 -16.31 4.02
N ARG A 197 15.36 -16.91 5.18
CA ARG A 197 15.57 -16.18 6.43
C ARG A 197 16.72 -15.20 6.33
N ARG A 198 17.87 -15.62 5.80
CA ARG A 198 19.02 -14.73 5.60
C ARG A 198 18.69 -13.55 4.70
N PHE A 199 17.90 -13.77 3.65
CA PHE A 199 17.42 -12.69 2.77
C PHE A 199 16.58 -11.66 3.53
N VAL A 200 15.59 -12.12 4.31
CA VAL A 200 14.74 -11.22 5.11
C VAL A 200 15.53 -10.54 6.22
N GLU A 201 16.47 -11.22 6.88
CA GLU A 201 17.38 -10.64 7.86
C GLU A 201 18.23 -9.52 7.24
N LYS A 202 18.74 -9.73 6.02
CA LYS A 202 19.50 -8.73 5.27
C LYS A 202 18.63 -7.52 4.89
N LEU A 203 17.43 -7.75 4.36
CA LEU A 203 16.45 -6.68 4.09
C LEU A 203 16.19 -5.84 5.35
N LEU A 204 15.86 -6.48 6.46
CA LEU A 204 15.54 -5.80 7.71
C LEU A 204 16.73 -5.05 8.29
N SER A 205 17.96 -5.53 8.08
CA SER A 205 19.19 -4.83 8.50
C SER A 205 19.34 -3.45 7.83
N HIS A 206 18.83 -3.31 6.60
CA HIS A 206 18.81 -2.05 5.86
C HIS A 206 17.58 -1.20 6.19
N SER A 207 16.38 -1.80 6.32
CA SER A 207 15.12 -1.05 6.41
C SER A 207 14.69 -0.65 7.82
N LEU A 208 15.00 -1.43 8.86
CA LEU A 208 14.59 -1.12 10.24
C LEU A 208 15.11 0.22 10.80
N PRO A 209 16.31 0.70 10.45
CA PRO A 209 16.78 2.04 10.83
C PRO A 209 15.87 3.18 10.35
N TYR A 210 15.08 2.96 9.29
CA TYR A 210 14.26 3.99 8.65
C TYR A 210 12.83 4.02 9.19
N GLY A 211 12.41 5.21 9.64
CA GLY A 211 11.11 5.42 10.28
C GLY A 211 9.92 5.44 9.33
N HIS A 212 10.14 5.49 8.02
CA HIS A 212 9.12 5.72 6.98
C HIS A 212 8.80 4.46 6.15
N VAL A 213 8.99 3.27 6.73
CA VAL A 213 8.80 1.98 6.05
C VAL A 213 7.58 1.22 6.61
N LEU A 214 6.73 0.74 5.69
CA LEU A 214 5.64 -0.22 5.90
C LEU A 214 6.04 -1.56 5.27
N TYR A 215 5.56 -2.68 5.85
CA TYR A 215 5.84 -4.02 5.32
C TYR A 215 4.55 -4.71 4.87
N CYS A 216 4.59 -5.32 3.70
CA CYS A 216 3.63 -6.28 3.20
C CYS A 216 4.39 -7.60 2.98
N VAL A 217 3.90 -8.71 3.53
CA VAL A 217 4.63 -9.98 3.44
C VAL A 217 4.75 -10.44 1.99
N ASP A 218 3.64 -10.52 1.27
CA ASP A 218 3.64 -10.92 -0.13
C ASP A 218 3.00 -9.86 -1.04
N ASN A 219 3.33 -9.93 -2.33
CA ASN A 219 2.50 -9.40 -3.41
C ASN A 219 1.51 -10.47 -3.88
N GLU A 220 0.20 -10.19 -3.77
CA GLU A 220 -0.91 -10.98 -4.35
C GLU A 220 -0.86 -12.47 -4.04
N THR A 221 -0.89 -12.83 -2.76
CA THR A 221 -0.73 -14.21 -2.31
C THR A 221 -2.04 -15.02 -2.34
N ASN A 222 -1.93 -16.28 -2.73
CA ASN A 222 -2.93 -17.34 -2.44
C ASN A 222 -2.36 -18.34 -1.43
N GLY A 223 -1.31 -17.93 -0.69
CA GLY A 223 -0.58 -18.74 0.27
C GLY A 223 -1.45 -19.27 1.41
N GLU A 224 -0.91 -20.24 2.14
CA GLU A 224 -1.47 -20.63 3.43
C GLU A 224 -1.25 -19.51 4.43
N GLU A 225 -2.19 -19.29 5.36
CA GLU A 225 -2.03 -18.29 6.43
C GLU A 225 -0.76 -18.52 7.27
N ALA A 226 -0.32 -19.78 7.40
CA ALA A 226 0.90 -20.16 8.11
C ALA A 226 2.14 -19.43 7.55
N TRP A 227 2.23 -19.25 6.23
CA TRP A 227 3.31 -18.50 5.58
C TRP A 227 3.34 -17.03 6.03
N SER A 228 2.20 -16.35 5.86
CA SER A 228 2.04 -14.93 6.19
C SER A 228 2.26 -14.67 7.68
N SER A 229 1.68 -15.52 8.54
CA SER A 229 1.79 -15.41 9.99
C SER A 229 3.23 -15.62 10.49
N PHE A 230 3.98 -16.54 9.85
CA PHE A 230 5.39 -16.75 10.16
C PHE A 230 6.22 -15.50 9.85
N TRP A 231 6.14 -14.96 8.63
CA TRP A 231 6.96 -13.82 8.24
C TRP A 231 6.56 -12.53 8.96
N GLN A 232 5.28 -12.33 9.23
CA GLN A 232 4.82 -11.24 10.10
C GLN A 232 5.48 -11.34 11.48
N SER A 233 5.44 -12.51 12.11
CA SER A 233 6.06 -12.74 13.42
C SER A 233 7.58 -12.56 13.39
N PHE A 234 8.22 -12.99 12.31
CA PHE A 234 9.66 -12.87 12.10
C PHE A 234 10.10 -11.39 12.00
N ILE A 235 9.38 -10.60 11.20
CA ILE A 235 9.62 -9.16 11.05
C ILE A 235 9.36 -8.44 12.37
N GLN A 236 8.27 -8.76 13.06
CA GLN A 236 7.95 -8.18 14.37
C GLN A 236 9.05 -8.47 15.40
N ALA A 237 9.50 -9.72 15.51
CA ALA A 237 10.55 -10.10 16.45
C ALA A 237 11.90 -9.41 16.15
N ALA A 238 12.25 -9.24 14.86
CA ALA A 238 13.44 -8.50 14.46
C ALA A 238 13.33 -7.00 14.82
N ALA A 239 12.15 -6.41 14.65
CA ALA A 239 11.87 -5.03 15.02
C ALA A 239 11.94 -4.83 16.54
N ASP A 240 11.32 -5.72 17.33
CA ASP A 240 11.36 -5.70 18.79
C ASP A 240 12.81 -5.81 19.30
N LYS A 241 13.60 -6.72 18.71
CA LYS A 241 15.03 -6.87 19.03
C LYS A 241 15.84 -5.60 18.73
N ALA A 242 15.43 -4.84 17.72
CA ALA A 242 16.04 -3.57 17.35
C ALA A 242 15.47 -2.36 18.13
N ASP A 243 14.55 -2.59 19.08
CA ASP A 243 13.76 -1.55 19.75
C ASP A 243 13.10 -0.60 18.75
N ARG A 244 12.48 -1.16 17.69
CA ARG A 244 11.77 -0.44 16.62
C ARG A 244 10.33 -0.88 16.53
N SER A 245 9.43 0.08 16.34
CA SER A 245 8.06 -0.20 15.94
C SER A 245 7.93 -0.32 14.42
N VAL A 246 7.14 -1.28 13.94
CA VAL A 246 6.87 -1.50 12.51
C VAL A 246 5.38 -1.70 12.26
N CYS A 247 4.94 -1.43 11.04
CA CYS A 247 3.57 -1.69 10.59
C CYS A 247 3.60 -2.76 9.50
N ILE A 248 2.82 -3.81 9.68
CA ILE A 248 2.84 -5.00 8.80
C ILE A 248 1.42 -5.28 8.27
N THR A 249 1.33 -5.72 7.01
CA THR A 249 0.10 -6.22 6.38
C THR A 249 0.38 -7.46 5.51
N GLU A 250 -0.66 -7.97 4.87
CA GLU A 250 -0.60 -8.96 3.80
C GLU A 250 -1.49 -8.51 2.62
N MET A 251 -1.17 -8.97 1.40
CA MET A 251 -1.96 -8.71 0.19
C MET A 251 -2.49 -10.01 -0.42
N TRP A 252 -3.74 -10.36 -0.13
CA TRP A 252 -4.43 -11.51 -0.73
C TRP A 252 -4.79 -11.24 -2.20
N ASP A 253 -4.74 -12.27 -3.05
CA ASP A 253 -5.03 -12.19 -4.49
C ASP A 253 -6.54 -12.20 -4.81
N ASP A 254 -7.40 -12.56 -3.86
CA ASP A 254 -8.85 -12.64 -4.09
C ASP A 254 -9.47 -11.27 -4.43
N TRP A 255 -10.06 -11.15 -5.62
CA TRP A 255 -10.69 -9.92 -6.14
C TRP A 255 -12.01 -9.58 -5.47
N ASP A 256 -12.58 -10.51 -4.69
CA ASP A 256 -13.72 -10.25 -3.82
C ASP A 256 -13.21 -9.92 -2.41
N LEU A 257 -13.37 -8.66 -1.99
CA LEU A 257 -12.99 -8.22 -0.63
C LEU A 257 -13.81 -8.91 0.48
N ALA A 258 -14.96 -9.51 0.15
CA ALA A 258 -15.74 -10.32 1.09
C ALA A 258 -15.25 -11.78 1.15
N GLY A 259 -14.30 -12.16 0.30
CA GLY A 259 -13.71 -13.49 0.24
C GLY A 259 -13.04 -13.89 1.58
N PRO A 260 -13.08 -15.18 1.95
CA PRO A 260 -12.63 -15.64 3.26
C PRO A 260 -11.12 -15.44 3.50
N GLN A 261 -10.32 -15.31 2.43
CA GLN A 261 -8.89 -15.06 2.56
C GLN A 261 -8.60 -13.71 3.23
N HIS A 262 -9.38 -12.68 2.91
CA HIS A 262 -9.21 -11.34 3.49
C HIS A 262 -9.42 -11.33 5.00
N SER A 263 -10.24 -12.24 5.55
CA SER A 263 -10.43 -12.39 7.00
C SER A 263 -9.13 -12.71 7.74
N ARG A 264 -8.15 -13.36 7.08
CA ARG A 264 -6.83 -13.66 7.65
C ARG A 264 -6.02 -12.41 8.00
N THR A 265 -6.37 -11.26 7.42
CA THR A 265 -5.81 -9.95 7.80
C THR A 265 -6.83 -9.11 8.56
N LEU A 266 -8.11 -9.14 8.15
CA LEU A 266 -9.16 -8.31 8.74
C LEU A 266 -9.46 -8.70 10.19
N ASP A 267 -9.44 -9.97 10.56
CA ASP A 267 -9.78 -10.44 11.91
C ASP A 267 -8.57 -10.53 12.85
N HIS A 268 -7.39 -10.10 12.40
CA HIS A 268 -6.14 -10.20 13.15
C HIS A 268 -5.46 -8.82 13.35
N PRO A 269 -6.11 -7.86 14.06
CA PRO A 269 -5.50 -6.59 14.43
C PRO A 269 -4.21 -6.73 15.25
N ASP A 270 -4.05 -7.86 15.94
CA ASP A 270 -2.87 -8.21 16.74
C ASP A 270 -1.63 -8.48 15.88
N ARG A 271 -1.82 -8.89 14.62
CA ARG A 271 -0.74 -9.21 13.68
C ARG A 271 -0.54 -8.13 12.62
N TYR A 272 -1.64 -7.55 12.14
CA TYR A 272 -1.63 -6.66 10.99
C TYR A 272 -2.13 -5.26 11.37
N THR A 273 -1.21 -4.31 11.33
CA THR A 273 -1.42 -2.92 11.74
C THR A 273 -2.26 -2.13 10.74
N PHE A 274 -2.34 -2.60 9.50
CA PHE A 274 -3.14 -2.01 8.42
C PHE A 274 -3.62 -3.08 7.44
N VAL A 275 -4.51 -2.70 6.53
CA VAL A 275 -5.10 -3.60 5.52
C VAL A 275 -4.78 -3.08 4.14
N ASP A 276 -4.32 -3.94 3.23
CA ASP A 276 -4.24 -3.62 1.80
C ASP A 276 -5.46 -4.17 1.05
N VAL A 277 -6.09 -3.34 0.23
CA VAL A 277 -7.30 -3.69 -0.54
C VAL A 277 -7.12 -3.48 -2.04
N SER A 278 -5.88 -3.54 -2.52
CA SER A 278 -5.55 -3.27 -3.93
C SER A 278 -6.31 -4.15 -4.92
N GLN A 279 -6.71 -5.36 -4.53
CA GLN A 279 -7.53 -6.24 -5.38
C GLN A 279 -8.91 -5.69 -5.70
N ASN A 280 -9.45 -4.78 -4.87
CA ASN A 280 -10.69 -4.08 -5.21
C ASN A 280 -10.58 -3.31 -6.52
N ASN A 281 -9.37 -2.93 -6.96
CA ASN A 281 -9.16 -2.23 -8.22
C ASN A 281 -9.33 -3.10 -9.47
N HIS A 282 -9.76 -4.36 -9.34
CA HIS A 282 -10.36 -5.10 -10.45
C HIS A 282 -11.85 -4.73 -10.67
N GLN A 283 -12.52 -4.18 -9.67
CA GLN A 283 -13.90 -3.71 -9.77
C GLN A 283 -13.99 -2.32 -10.42
N LYS A 284 -15.19 -1.92 -10.83
CA LYS A 284 -15.49 -0.61 -11.43
C LYS A 284 -16.78 -0.02 -10.87
N GLY A 285 -16.94 1.30 -11.05
CA GLY A 285 -18.14 2.06 -10.74
C GLY A 285 -18.66 1.89 -9.31
N GLN A 286 -19.99 1.85 -9.17
CA GLN A 286 -20.68 1.72 -7.88
C GLN A 286 -20.19 0.51 -7.07
N LYS A 287 -19.97 -0.64 -7.70
CA LYS A 287 -19.48 -1.86 -7.03
C LYS A 287 -18.10 -1.67 -6.39
N HIS A 288 -17.19 -0.93 -7.05
CA HIS A 288 -15.87 -0.61 -6.49
C HIS A 288 -15.99 0.17 -5.18
N TRP A 289 -16.90 1.14 -5.13
CA TRP A 289 -17.19 1.90 -3.92
C TRP A 289 -17.87 1.05 -2.85
N ASP A 290 -18.92 0.31 -3.19
CA ASP A 290 -19.71 -0.46 -2.23
C ASP A 290 -18.86 -1.53 -1.53
N ASN A 291 -18.04 -2.25 -2.30
CA ASN A 291 -17.10 -3.23 -1.75
C ASN A 291 -16.13 -2.59 -0.74
N PHE A 292 -15.58 -1.41 -1.08
CA PHE A 292 -14.68 -0.70 -0.19
C PHE A 292 -15.38 -0.22 1.08
N GLN A 293 -16.59 0.35 0.96
CA GLN A 293 -17.35 0.83 2.11
C GLN A 293 -17.84 -0.31 3.01
N ALA A 294 -18.18 -1.48 2.44
CA ALA A 294 -18.52 -2.67 3.21
C ALA A 294 -17.33 -3.14 4.07
N LEU A 295 -16.12 -3.22 3.49
CA LEU A 295 -14.90 -3.54 4.24
C LEU A 295 -14.58 -2.48 5.30
N ARG A 296 -14.67 -1.19 4.97
CA ARG A 296 -14.45 -0.10 5.92
C ARG A 296 -15.44 -0.15 7.09
N THR A 297 -16.71 -0.49 6.81
CA THR A 297 -17.75 -0.65 7.83
C THR A 297 -17.40 -1.78 8.81
N ARG A 298 -16.87 -2.91 8.31
CA ARG A 298 -16.38 -4.02 9.15
C ARG A 298 -15.26 -3.58 10.11
N LEU A 299 -14.45 -2.61 9.70
CA LEU A 299 -13.34 -2.09 10.51
C LEU A 299 -13.74 -0.99 11.51
N LEU A 300 -14.99 -0.53 11.55
CA LEU A 300 -15.40 0.55 12.48
C LEU A 300 -15.16 0.23 13.97
N ASN A 301 -15.23 -1.05 14.35
CA ASN A 301 -14.99 -1.48 15.74
C ASN A 301 -13.50 -1.63 16.08
N GLN A 302 -12.62 -1.63 15.07
CA GLN A 302 -11.17 -1.78 15.21
C GLN A 302 -10.48 -0.98 14.10
N PRO A 303 -10.67 0.36 14.09
CA PRO A 303 -10.26 1.19 12.97
C PRO A 303 -8.74 1.15 12.83
N ARG A 304 -8.29 0.97 11.59
CA ARG A 304 -6.88 0.99 11.21
C ARG A 304 -6.74 1.42 9.76
N PRO A 305 -5.55 1.83 9.31
CA PRO A 305 -5.36 2.30 7.95
C PRO A 305 -5.76 1.27 6.90
N ILE A 306 -6.39 1.74 5.83
CA ILE A 306 -6.74 0.92 4.66
C ILE A 306 -5.97 1.47 3.47
N ASN A 307 -4.96 0.74 3.04
CA ASN A 307 -4.12 1.10 1.91
C ASN A 307 -4.67 0.52 0.60
N THR A 308 -4.49 1.26 -0.49
CA THR A 308 -4.46 0.68 -1.82
C THR A 308 -3.17 1.09 -2.52
N VAL A 309 -2.25 0.13 -2.61
CA VAL A 309 -0.92 0.32 -3.20
C VAL A 309 -0.89 0.10 -4.72
N LYS A 310 -1.88 -0.61 -5.28
CA LYS A 310 -2.02 -0.87 -6.73
C LYS A 310 -3.38 -0.43 -7.26
N THR A 311 -3.46 0.78 -7.82
CA THR A 311 -4.59 1.23 -8.63
C THR A 311 -4.35 0.90 -10.11
N TYR A 312 -5.10 -0.05 -10.65
CA TYR A 312 -5.08 -0.42 -12.07
C TYR A 312 -5.94 0.50 -12.93
N GLY A 313 -5.54 0.67 -14.19
CA GLY A 313 -6.24 1.52 -15.15
C GLY A 313 -5.25 2.20 -16.09
N ALA A 314 -5.11 1.69 -17.30
CA ALA A 314 -4.28 2.27 -18.36
C ALA A 314 -4.83 1.80 -19.69
N ASP A 315 -4.90 2.67 -20.70
CA ASP A 315 -5.46 2.27 -21.99
C ASP A 315 -4.70 1.09 -22.60
N ASN A 316 -5.43 0.16 -23.22
CA ASN A 316 -4.90 -1.05 -23.88
C ASN A 316 -4.20 -2.07 -22.96
N ASN A 317 -4.40 -2.01 -21.64
CA ASN A 317 -3.86 -3.03 -20.75
C ASN A 317 -4.58 -4.40 -20.90
N LYS A 318 -3.92 -5.46 -20.42
CA LYS A 318 -4.41 -6.85 -20.52
C LYS A 318 -5.76 -7.16 -19.86
N PHE A 319 -6.22 -6.29 -18.95
CA PHE A 319 -7.49 -6.41 -18.23
C PHE A 319 -8.63 -5.59 -18.86
N GLY A 320 -8.38 -4.88 -19.97
CA GLY A 320 -9.41 -4.05 -20.62
C GLY A 320 -9.86 -2.85 -19.77
N HIS A 321 -8.97 -2.32 -18.92
CA HIS A 321 -9.22 -1.06 -18.23
C HIS A 321 -8.79 0.14 -19.09
N THR A 322 -9.29 1.32 -18.76
CA THR A 322 -8.91 2.60 -19.38
C THR A 322 -8.16 3.50 -18.40
N THR A 323 -7.60 4.59 -18.90
CA THR A 323 -7.08 5.68 -18.07
C THR A 323 -8.17 6.22 -17.12
N GLN A 324 -9.41 6.37 -17.61
CA GLN A 324 -10.54 6.81 -16.80
C GLN A 324 -10.85 5.86 -15.64
N ASP A 325 -10.75 4.54 -15.84
CA ASP A 325 -10.91 3.56 -14.76
C ASP A 325 -9.88 3.80 -13.65
N GLY A 326 -8.63 4.09 -14.02
CA GLY A 326 -7.53 4.34 -13.08
C GLY A 326 -7.78 5.58 -12.23
N ILE A 327 -8.11 6.71 -12.87
CA ILE A 327 -8.43 7.96 -12.18
C ILE A 327 -9.64 7.78 -11.26
N SER A 328 -10.68 7.10 -11.75
CA SER A 328 -11.91 6.91 -10.98
C SER A 328 -11.74 6.02 -9.76
N ARG A 329 -10.94 4.95 -9.88
CA ARG A 329 -10.62 4.06 -8.75
C ARG A 329 -9.83 4.81 -7.69
N PHE A 330 -8.79 5.55 -8.09
CA PHE A 330 -7.99 6.39 -7.21
C PHE A 330 -8.88 7.38 -6.43
N TRP A 331 -9.72 8.15 -7.11
CA TRP A 331 -10.56 9.17 -6.46
C TRP A 331 -11.71 8.60 -5.62
N ARG A 332 -12.31 7.47 -6.02
CA ARG A 332 -13.28 6.76 -5.18
C ARG A 332 -12.65 6.27 -3.88
N HIS A 333 -11.41 5.78 -3.89
CA HIS A 333 -10.71 5.39 -2.67
C HIS A 333 -10.34 6.59 -1.80
N VAL A 334 -9.83 7.67 -2.41
CA VAL A 334 -9.50 8.93 -1.74
C VAL A 334 -10.72 9.50 -1.01
N VAL A 335 -11.83 9.76 -1.71
CA VAL A 335 -13.08 10.26 -1.10
C VAL A 335 -13.74 9.19 -0.21
N GLY A 336 -13.51 7.91 -0.51
CA GLY A 336 -14.03 6.80 0.28
C GLY A 336 -13.39 6.63 1.64
N GLY A 337 -12.30 7.36 1.93
CA GLY A 337 -11.61 7.31 3.21
C GLY A 337 -10.54 6.20 3.30
N ALA A 338 -9.85 5.92 2.19
CA ALA A 338 -8.63 5.14 2.21
C ALA A 338 -7.46 5.96 2.80
N ALA A 339 -6.56 5.30 3.53
CA ALA A 339 -5.36 5.90 4.10
C ALA A 339 -4.28 6.16 3.05
N SER A 340 -4.32 5.40 1.95
CA SER A 340 -3.44 5.56 0.81
C SER A 340 -4.16 5.33 -0.51
N ALA A 341 -3.67 5.94 -1.58
CA ALA A 341 -3.98 5.54 -2.95
C ALA A 341 -2.75 5.71 -3.86
N ARG A 342 -2.38 4.67 -4.60
CA ARG A 342 -1.20 4.69 -5.47
C ARG A 342 -1.46 4.07 -6.85
N PHE A 343 -1.15 4.79 -7.92
CA PHE A 343 -1.22 4.27 -9.29
C PHE A 343 -0.23 3.13 -9.53
N HIS A 344 -0.71 1.97 -9.98
CA HIS A 344 0.13 0.83 -10.34
C HIS A 344 1.05 1.16 -11.53
N ARG A 345 2.17 0.44 -11.66
CA ARG A 345 3.14 0.67 -12.73
C ARG A 345 2.54 0.41 -14.13
N PRO A 346 3.09 1.03 -15.19
CA PRO A 346 2.81 0.63 -16.56
C PRO A 346 3.22 -0.83 -16.82
N GLY A 347 2.58 -1.55 -17.74
CA GLY A 347 1.46 -1.13 -18.60
C GLY A 347 0.06 -1.33 -18.00
N SER A 348 -0.08 -1.80 -16.75
CA SER A 348 -1.40 -2.11 -16.15
C SER A 348 -2.00 -0.98 -15.31
N GLY A 349 -1.20 0.02 -14.96
CA GLY A 349 -1.65 1.26 -14.34
C GLY A 349 -0.90 2.48 -14.88
N LEU A 350 -1.25 3.65 -14.36
CA LEU A 350 -0.78 4.95 -14.87
C LEU A 350 0.64 5.34 -14.42
N GLY A 351 1.24 4.62 -13.46
CA GLY A 351 2.51 4.99 -12.85
C GLY A 351 2.51 6.45 -12.39
N LEU A 352 3.47 7.24 -12.89
CA LEU A 352 3.56 8.69 -12.67
C LEU A 352 3.32 9.49 -13.97
N SER A 353 2.41 9.02 -14.82
CA SER A 353 2.03 9.73 -16.05
C SER A 353 1.33 11.07 -15.75
N ASP A 354 1.16 11.91 -16.77
CA ASP A 354 0.54 13.23 -16.61
C ASP A 354 -0.88 13.18 -16.00
N PRO A 355 -1.79 12.26 -16.39
CA PRO A 355 -3.08 12.10 -15.72
C PRO A 355 -2.95 11.72 -14.23
N ALA A 356 -1.99 10.85 -13.89
CA ALA A 356 -1.74 10.48 -12.49
C ALA A 356 -1.22 11.67 -11.68
N LYS A 357 -0.27 12.44 -12.23
CA LYS A 357 0.27 13.66 -11.62
C LYS A 357 -0.82 14.71 -11.38
N ALA A 358 -1.68 14.94 -12.37
CA ALA A 358 -2.82 15.85 -12.26
C ALA A 358 -3.80 15.42 -11.15
N ALA A 359 -4.12 14.13 -11.07
CA ALA A 359 -5.00 13.60 -10.03
C ALA A 359 -4.41 13.74 -8.61
N ILE A 360 -3.11 13.50 -8.44
CA ILE A 360 -2.42 13.68 -7.15
C ILE A 360 -2.41 15.17 -6.75
N GLN A 361 -2.07 16.06 -7.69
CA GLN A 361 -2.09 17.51 -7.43
C GLN A 361 -3.49 18.01 -7.05
N ALA A 362 -4.54 17.52 -7.72
CA ALA A 362 -5.93 17.81 -7.38
C ALA A 362 -6.27 17.36 -5.95
N ALA A 363 -5.83 16.17 -5.53
CA ALA A 363 -6.04 15.68 -4.17
C ALA A 363 -5.30 16.55 -3.12
N ARG A 364 -4.08 17.03 -3.42
CA ARG A 364 -3.37 17.97 -2.53
C ARG A 364 -4.03 19.35 -2.46
N LYS A 365 -4.63 19.83 -3.56
CA LYS A 365 -5.45 21.05 -3.54
C LYS A 365 -6.69 20.88 -2.68
N LEU A 366 -7.35 19.73 -2.74
CA LEU A 366 -8.44 19.39 -1.84
C LEU A 366 -7.99 19.45 -0.37
N GLU A 367 -6.87 18.81 -0.02
CA GLU A 367 -6.31 18.82 1.33
C GLU A 367 -5.92 20.22 1.84
N SER A 368 -5.65 21.18 0.96
CA SER A 368 -5.40 22.57 1.35
C SER A 368 -6.64 23.29 1.90
N VAL A 369 -7.84 22.72 1.68
CA VAL A 369 -9.13 23.27 2.13
C VAL A 369 -9.79 22.36 3.17
N VAL A 370 -9.80 21.05 2.93
CA VAL A 370 -10.43 20.04 3.79
C VAL A 370 -9.52 18.82 3.85
N ARG A 371 -9.09 18.42 5.05
CA ARG A 371 -8.31 17.18 5.21
C ARG A 371 -9.23 15.98 5.12
N LEU A 372 -8.80 14.92 4.44
CA LEU A 372 -9.67 13.75 4.24
C LEU A 372 -9.89 12.94 5.52
N TRP A 373 -9.01 13.09 6.50
CA TRP A 373 -9.22 12.53 7.84
C TRP A 373 -10.25 13.29 8.69
N ASP A 374 -10.63 14.51 8.29
CA ASP A 374 -11.68 15.28 8.95
C ASP A 374 -13.09 14.98 8.39
N VAL A 375 -13.20 14.15 7.35
CA VAL A 375 -14.48 13.83 6.69
C VAL A 375 -14.75 12.32 6.66
N THR A 376 -16.03 11.96 6.56
CA THR A 376 -16.49 10.58 6.46
C THR A 376 -17.36 10.35 5.22
N PRO A 377 -17.25 9.20 4.54
CA PRO A 377 -18.09 8.84 3.40
C PRO A 377 -19.58 8.88 3.77
N ALA A 378 -20.42 9.48 2.91
CA ALA A 378 -21.83 9.71 3.21
C ALA A 378 -22.72 9.71 1.95
N ASN A 379 -22.51 8.76 1.03
CA ASN A 379 -23.33 8.64 -0.19
C ASN A 379 -24.85 8.55 0.07
N SER A 380 -25.26 8.12 1.27
CA SER A 380 -26.67 8.10 1.71
C SER A 380 -27.32 9.50 1.76
N LEU A 381 -26.56 10.59 1.63
CA LEU A 381 -27.06 11.96 1.57
C LEU A 381 -27.19 12.52 0.15
N LEU A 382 -26.67 11.81 -0.86
CA LEU A 382 -26.86 12.16 -2.26
C LEU A 382 -28.29 11.82 -2.70
N ARG A 383 -28.91 12.73 -3.45
CA ARG A 383 -30.25 12.64 -4.01
C ARG A 383 -30.17 12.96 -5.50
N ASN A 384 -31.16 12.49 -6.26
CA ASN A 384 -31.22 12.68 -7.71
C ASN A 384 -29.90 12.27 -8.39
N ARG A 385 -29.42 11.07 -8.03
CA ARG A 385 -28.09 10.59 -8.39
C ARG A 385 -28.20 9.21 -9.03
N ASP A 386 -27.64 9.07 -10.22
CA ASP A 386 -27.49 7.79 -10.90
C ASP A 386 -26.37 6.93 -10.26
N ALA A 387 -26.28 5.66 -10.67
CA ALA A 387 -25.17 4.80 -10.26
C ALA A 387 -23.83 5.35 -10.78
N ASP A 388 -22.80 5.42 -9.93
CA ASP A 388 -21.46 5.94 -10.27
C ASP A 388 -21.41 7.42 -10.72
N GLU A 389 -22.48 8.22 -10.53
CA GLU A 389 -22.48 9.63 -10.92
C GLU A 389 -21.65 10.52 -9.97
N ALA A 390 -21.80 10.32 -8.66
CA ALA A 390 -21.08 11.11 -7.66
C ALA A 390 -20.76 10.33 -6.39
N TYR A 391 -19.73 10.76 -5.67
CA TYR A 391 -19.30 10.17 -4.40
C TYR A 391 -19.04 11.25 -3.38
N LEU A 392 -19.54 11.08 -2.15
CA LEU A 392 -19.61 12.12 -1.13
C LEU A 392 -18.86 11.72 0.13
N ALA A 393 -18.05 12.64 0.64
CA ALA A 393 -17.54 12.64 2.01
C ALA A 393 -17.88 13.96 2.71
N ILE A 394 -18.20 13.92 4.01
CA ILE A 394 -18.66 15.09 4.75
C ILE A 394 -17.98 15.24 6.10
N ALA A 395 -17.86 16.49 6.54
CA ALA A 395 -17.83 16.88 7.93
C ALA A 395 -19.14 17.64 8.18
N PRO A 396 -20.14 17.05 8.87
CA PRO A 396 -21.46 17.66 9.02
C PRO A 396 -21.39 19.12 9.47
N GLY A 397 -22.05 20.00 8.71
CA GLY A 397 -22.08 21.45 8.93
C GLY A 397 -20.77 22.20 8.67
N LYS A 398 -19.67 21.53 8.26
CA LYS A 398 -18.34 22.14 8.07
C LYS A 398 -17.82 22.01 6.64
N ALA A 399 -17.98 20.84 6.02
CA ALA A 399 -17.46 20.58 4.68
C ALA A 399 -18.22 19.44 3.99
N TYR A 400 -18.40 19.57 2.67
CA TYR A 400 -18.88 18.52 1.80
C TYR A 400 -17.93 18.42 0.62
N VAL A 401 -17.38 17.22 0.40
CA VAL A 401 -16.45 16.90 -0.67
C VAL A 401 -17.14 15.93 -1.61
N VAL A 402 -17.36 16.35 -2.86
CA VAL A 402 -18.05 15.53 -3.87
C VAL A 402 -17.12 15.25 -5.02
N TYR A 403 -16.96 13.98 -5.37
CA TYR A 403 -16.24 13.55 -6.57
C TYR A 403 -17.22 13.10 -7.64
N PHE A 404 -17.07 13.67 -8.84
CA PHE A 404 -17.81 13.35 -10.05
C PHE A 404 -16.86 12.71 -11.07
N PRO A 405 -17.00 11.41 -11.40
CA PRO A 405 -16.12 10.75 -12.35
C PRO A 405 -16.23 11.28 -13.77
N GLN A 406 -17.43 11.70 -14.21
CA GLN A 406 -17.69 12.07 -15.61
C GLN A 406 -18.68 13.23 -15.70
N GLY A 407 -18.46 14.28 -14.91
CA GLY A 407 -19.46 15.30 -14.63
C GLY A 407 -20.66 14.73 -13.85
N GLY A 408 -21.74 15.49 -13.78
CA GLY A 408 -22.97 15.10 -13.08
C GLY A 408 -23.72 16.27 -12.47
N ASP A 409 -24.92 16.00 -11.98
CA ASP A 409 -25.81 16.95 -11.32
C ASP A 409 -26.52 16.23 -10.17
N VAL A 410 -26.17 16.59 -8.94
CA VAL A 410 -26.69 15.90 -7.75
C VAL A 410 -27.10 16.88 -6.68
N ASP A 411 -28.06 16.46 -5.87
CA ASP A 411 -28.47 17.18 -4.67
C ASP A 411 -27.89 16.51 -3.42
N ILE A 412 -27.42 17.33 -2.49
CA ILE A 412 -26.89 16.87 -1.20
C ILE A 412 -27.84 17.29 -0.11
N THR A 413 -28.28 16.34 0.71
CA THR A 413 -28.97 16.64 1.97
C THR A 413 -27.95 17.18 2.98
N LEU A 414 -28.16 18.41 3.46
CA LEU A 414 -27.27 19.04 4.44
C LEU A 414 -27.60 18.58 5.86
N GLU A 415 -26.57 18.15 6.60
CA GLU A 415 -26.61 17.80 8.02
C GLU A 415 -25.71 18.74 8.84
N GLY A 416 -26.05 18.96 10.13
CA GLY A 416 -25.23 19.76 11.05
C GLY A 416 -25.90 19.99 12.43
N PRO A 417 -25.12 20.31 13.48
CA PRO A 417 -25.61 20.45 14.86
C PRO A 417 -26.46 21.70 15.12
N GLN A 418 -26.47 22.65 14.19
CA GLN A 418 -27.37 23.80 14.22
C GLN A 418 -28.38 23.62 13.08
N PRO A 419 -29.68 23.93 13.28
CA PRO A 419 -30.60 24.01 12.16
C PRO A 419 -30.00 24.95 11.14
N THR A 420 -29.79 24.48 9.90
CA THR A 420 -29.26 25.33 8.84
C THR A 420 -30.10 26.59 8.78
N GLN A 421 -29.47 27.73 9.11
CA GLN A 421 -30.14 29.01 9.08
C GLN A 421 -30.77 29.17 7.69
N PRO A 422 -32.02 29.66 7.59
CA PRO A 422 -32.63 29.94 6.30
C PRO A 422 -31.64 30.75 5.45
N ASN A 423 -31.37 30.29 4.23
CA ASN A 423 -30.42 30.90 3.29
C ASN A 423 -28.95 30.92 3.77
N SER A 424 -28.51 29.86 4.46
CA SER A 424 -27.09 29.65 4.75
C SER A 424 -26.27 29.75 3.46
N LYS A 425 -25.22 30.58 3.48
CA LYS A 425 -24.33 30.77 2.32
C LYS A 425 -23.24 29.72 2.37
N TRP A 426 -23.04 29.02 1.26
CA TRP A 426 -21.99 28.04 1.07
C TRP A 426 -21.07 28.52 -0.03
N ARG A 427 -19.76 28.37 0.17
CA ARG A 427 -18.76 28.54 -0.87
C ARG A 427 -18.44 27.18 -1.47
N VAL A 428 -18.71 27.04 -2.77
CA VAL A 428 -18.36 25.87 -3.58
C VAL A 428 -17.12 26.19 -4.40
N ARG A 429 -16.07 25.40 -4.22
CA ARG A 429 -14.84 25.45 -5.02
C ARG A 429 -14.74 24.17 -5.84
N TRP A 430 -14.48 24.30 -7.13
CA TRP A 430 -14.27 23.15 -8.01
C TRP A 430 -12.78 22.91 -8.25
N ILE A 431 -12.40 21.65 -8.42
CA ILE A 431 -11.07 21.21 -8.87
C ILE A 431 -11.29 20.33 -10.10
N ASN A 432 -10.63 20.66 -11.19
CA ASN A 432 -10.56 19.80 -12.36
C ASN A 432 -9.46 18.76 -12.12
N ILE A 433 -9.86 17.50 -11.95
CA ILE A 433 -8.94 16.41 -11.62
C ILE A 433 -8.06 16.05 -12.82
N ASP A 434 -8.60 16.16 -14.04
CA ASP A 434 -7.87 15.83 -15.28
C ASP A 434 -6.67 16.75 -15.53
N THR A 435 -6.72 17.98 -15.01
CA THR A 435 -5.65 18.98 -15.16
C THR A 435 -4.92 19.29 -13.87
N GLY A 436 -5.43 18.82 -12.72
CA GLY A 436 -4.90 19.17 -11.41
C GLY A 436 -5.17 20.63 -11.02
N HIS A 437 -5.95 21.41 -11.77
CA HIS A 437 -6.15 22.85 -11.56
C HIS A 437 -7.43 23.20 -10.79
N TRP A 438 -7.42 24.36 -10.13
CA TRP A 438 -8.66 24.93 -9.59
C TRP A 438 -9.60 25.29 -10.73
N GLY A 439 -10.88 24.99 -10.55
CA GLY A 439 -11.96 25.38 -11.42
C GLY A 439 -12.75 26.59 -10.88
N PRO A 440 -14.00 26.76 -11.32
CA PRO A 440 -14.86 27.84 -10.86
C PRO A 440 -15.08 27.82 -9.34
N THR A 441 -15.33 29.00 -8.77
CA THR A 441 -15.78 29.16 -7.38
C THR A 441 -17.06 29.98 -7.39
N ALA A 442 -18.04 29.55 -6.59
CA ALA A 442 -19.32 30.25 -6.46
C ALA A 442 -19.80 30.24 -5.00
N ASP A 443 -20.52 31.30 -4.63
CA ASP A 443 -21.27 31.33 -3.38
C ASP A 443 -22.74 30.98 -3.70
N VAL A 444 -23.27 29.97 -3.03
CA VAL A 444 -24.63 29.45 -3.24
C VAL A 444 -25.41 29.52 -1.93
N GLN A 445 -26.72 29.71 -2.03
CA GLN A 445 -27.60 29.64 -0.87
C GLN A 445 -28.21 28.25 -0.79
N ALA A 446 -28.12 27.62 0.37
CA ALA A 446 -28.70 26.32 0.61
C ALA A 446 -29.25 26.27 2.04
N THR A 447 -30.47 25.74 2.18
CA THR A 447 -31.07 25.54 3.51
C THR A 447 -31.01 24.06 3.87
N LYS A 448 -31.81 23.20 3.21
CA LYS A 448 -31.82 21.74 3.48
C LYS A 448 -31.07 20.93 2.43
N GLN A 449 -30.99 21.46 1.23
CA GLN A 449 -30.38 20.79 0.08
C GLN A 449 -29.43 21.76 -0.62
N LEU A 450 -28.30 21.22 -1.04
CA LEU A 450 -27.30 21.89 -1.86
C LEU A 450 -27.22 21.16 -3.20
N ASN A 451 -27.63 21.85 -4.27
CA ASN A 451 -27.47 21.34 -5.64
C ASN A 451 -26.05 21.64 -6.14
N LEU A 452 -25.41 20.65 -6.79
CA LEU A 452 -24.10 20.79 -7.41
C LEU A 452 -24.12 20.24 -8.83
N VAL A 453 -23.80 21.10 -9.79
CA VAL A 453 -23.63 20.75 -11.21
C VAL A 453 -22.15 20.84 -11.57
N ALA A 454 -21.56 19.73 -12.03
CA ALA A 454 -20.17 19.70 -12.45
C ALA A 454 -19.93 20.66 -13.64
N PRO A 455 -18.79 21.40 -13.67
CA PRO A 455 -18.51 22.37 -14.73
C PRO A 455 -18.36 21.76 -16.15
N GLY A 456 -18.22 20.45 -16.27
CA GLY A 456 -18.11 19.74 -17.55
C GLY A 456 -18.11 18.22 -17.37
N LYS A 457 -17.88 17.50 -18.46
CA LYS A 457 -17.96 16.01 -18.53
C LYS A 457 -16.73 15.25 -18.02
N GLY A 458 -15.68 15.95 -17.58
CA GLY A 458 -14.45 15.35 -17.07
C GLY A 458 -14.53 14.92 -15.60
N ASN A 459 -13.39 14.61 -15.01
CA ASN A 459 -13.29 14.31 -13.58
C ASN A 459 -13.27 15.62 -12.77
N TRP A 460 -14.22 15.78 -11.84
CA TRP A 460 -14.34 16.98 -11.01
C TRP A 460 -14.48 16.66 -9.53
N CYS A 461 -13.86 17.49 -8.69
CA CYS A 461 -14.12 17.51 -7.26
C CYS A 461 -14.74 18.86 -6.87
N ALA A 462 -15.85 18.82 -6.14
CA ALA A 462 -16.45 19.99 -5.49
C ALA A 462 -16.15 19.99 -4.00
N ILE A 463 -15.85 21.16 -3.46
CA ILE A 463 -15.67 21.39 -2.03
C ILE A 463 -16.63 22.49 -1.61
N ALA A 464 -17.67 22.14 -0.86
CA ALA A 464 -18.62 23.08 -0.29
C ALA A 464 -18.32 23.32 1.20
N THR A 465 -18.12 24.57 1.58
CA THR A 465 -17.85 24.99 2.97
C THR A 465 -18.79 26.14 3.36
N PRO A 466 -19.29 26.23 4.60
CA PRO A 466 -20.09 27.36 5.04
C PRO A 466 -19.30 28.65 4.88
N LYS A 467 -19.99 29.71 4.47
CA LYS A 467 -19.45 31.07 4.51
C LYS A 467 -19.86 31.69 5.85
N SER A 468 -18.85 32.09 6.63
CA SER A 468 -19.02 32.86 7.87
C SER A 468 -19.77 34.16 7.62
#